data_AF-A9TG90-F1
#
_entry.id   AF-A9TG90-F1
#
_cell.length_a   1.000
_cell.length_b   1.000
_cell.length_c   1.000
_cell.angle_alpha   90.00
_cell.angle_beta   90.00
_cell.angle_gamma   90.00
#
_symmetry.space_group_name_H-M   'P 1'
#
loop_
_entity.id
_entity.type
_entity.pdbx_description
1 polymer ?
#
loop_
_entity_poly.entity_id
_entity_poly.type
_entity_poly.pdbx_seq_one_letter_code
_entity_poly.pdbx_strand_id
1 'polypeptide(L)'
;MGYADAQEGAFSRTAFRSTEKAYKRYTHVSSAKSRNQHSRRAQVPATDVSKVLDFKKLGEDGEYNIEGVSRVEGSGWPVYTIDKHPGFYFIPEALNKAEQLYWATECLTTFPQPPNRTNHNAMYGPIANLWAAFQENKILVEVASGKQERDLISNSAETRSVDEKISDSIESVRAEVSDDITVVEKNRFHDNGITTSGGDGGNSWEFRDCSTDFLKTSSAKTVSSETLVRKLRWATVGIQFDWSKRAYNEALPFQEIPPKLADLARRLAKPAMENEDFKAEAAIVNFYGPDDMLGGHVDDMEADMSKPIVSISLGCKAIFLLGGTTRDEPPAAMFVRSGDVVLMAGPARHCFHGVPRIFSEAKESELPDFTSMSDVDGIQPRSIVKYLESSRINVNIRQVH
;
A
#
# COMPACT_ATOMS: atom_id res chain seq x y z
N MET A 1 51.93 26.90 0.06
CA MET A 1 50.63 27.45 -0.39
C MET A 1 49.63 26.33 -0.29
N GLY A 2 48.82 26.35 0.76
CA GLY A 2 47.80 25.33 1.01
C GLY A 2 46.59 25.53 0.11
N TYR A 3 45.98 24.44 -0.29
CA TYR A 3 44.57 24.40 -0.67
C TYR A 3 43.92 23.30 0.16
N ALA A 4 42.85 23.72 0.83
CA ALA A 4 42.21 23.06 1.94
C ALA A 4 41.60 21.71 1.57
N ASP A 5 41.73 20.77 2.50
CA ASP A 5 40.77 19.69 2.73
C ASP A 5 39.35 20.28 2.69
N ALA A 6 38.58 19.87 1.69
CA ALA A 6 37.15 20.07 1.70
C ALA A 6 36.58 19.14 2.79
N GLN A 7 36.41 19.69 3.99
CA GLN A 7 35.59 19.14 5.05
C GLN A 7 34.22 18.74 4.47
N GLU A 8 33.95 17.44 4.35
CA GLU A 8 32.58 16.93 4.32
C GLU A 8 31.91 17.40 5.62
N GLY A 9 31.07 18.42 5.51
CA GLY A 9 30.38 19.04 6.63
C GLY A 9 29.59 18.01 7.42
N ALA A 10 30.11 17.66 8.60
CA ALA A 10 29.41 17.02 9.68
C ALA A 10 28.32 17.98 10.22
N PHE A 11 27.20 18.10 9.53
CA PHE A 11 25.94 18.36 10.24
C PHE A 11 25.74 17.15 11.16
N SER A 12 25.72 17.37 12.48
CA SER A 12 25.48 16.29 13.44
C SER A 12 24.22 15.54 13.01
N ARG A 13 24.34 14.22 12.82
CA ARG A 13 23.17 13.42 12.46
C ARG A 13 22.25 13.44 13.67
N THR A 14 21.02 13.91 13.50
CA THR A 14 20.00 13.87 14.56
C THR A 14 19.86 12.46 15.10
N ALA A 15 19.41 12.30 16.35
CA ALA A 15 19.27 10.97 16.95
C ALA A 15 18.32 10.08 16.14
N PHE A 16 17.21 10.64 15.65
CA PHE A 16 16.27 9.92 14.78
C PHE A 16 16.95 9.38 13.53
N ARG A 17 17.70 10.21 12.80
CA ARG A 17 18.38 9.81 11.56
C ARG A 17 19.48 8.77 11.83
N SER A 18 20.12 8.85 12.98
CA SER A 18 21.14 7.88 13.40
C SER A 18 20.50 6.50 13.66
N THR A 19 19.37 6.46 14.37
CA THR A 19 18.62 5.22 14.62
C THR A 19 18.01 4.64 13.35
N GLU A 20 17.43 5.47 12.48
CA GLU A 20 16.92 5.06 11.17
C GLU A 20 18.01 4.35 10.34
N LYS A 21 19.21 4.93 10.29
CA LYS A 21 20.36 4.32 9.60
C LYS A 21 20.86 3.03 10.23
N ALA A 22 20.77 2.90 11.56
CA ALA A 22 21.20 1.71 12.27
C ALA A 22 20.30 0.51 11.94
N TYR A 23 19.00 0.73 11.77
CA TYR A 23 18.03 -0.32 11.44
C TYR A 23 17.84 -0.55 9.95
N LYS A 24 18.25 0.40 9.10
CA LYS A 24 18.18 0.25 7.65
C LYS A 24 18.93 -0.98 7.18
N ARG A 25 18.27 -1.77 6.33
CA ARG A 25 18.90 -2.87 5.62
C ARG A 25 19.74 -2.33 4.46
N TYR A 26 21.03 -2.65 4.43
CA TYR A 26 21.88 -2.40 3.27
C TYR A 26 21.96 -3.70 2.47
N THR A 27 21.35 -3.75 1.28
CA THR A 27 21.33 -4.98 0.47
C THR A 27 22.62 -5.18 -0.33
N HIS A 28 23.39 -4.13 -0.63
CA HIS A 28 24.75 -4.23 -1.15
C HIS A 28 25.58 -2.95 -0.88
N VAL A 29 26.82 -3.12 -0.38
CA VAL A 29 27.86 -2.09 -0.57
C VAL A 29 28.31 -2.23 -2.02
N SER A 30 27.83 -1.37 -2.92
CA SER A 30 28.51 -1.21 -4.20
C SER A 30 29.87 -0.57 -3.90
N SER A 31 30.95 -1.34 -4.01
CA SER A 31 32.31 -0.80 -3.97
C SER A 31 32.59 -0.05 -5.27
N ALA A 32 31.88 1.08 -5.48
CA ALA A 32 32.24 2.06 -6.48
C ALA A 32 33.50 2.79 -6.02
N LYS A 33 34.67 2.13 -6.17
CA LYS A 33 36.05 2.66 -6.25
C LYS A 33 37.05 1.57 -5.84
N SER A 34 37.34 0.61 -6.71
CA SER A 34 38.71 0.09 -6.87
C SER A 34 38.75 -0.83 -8.09
N ARG A 35 39.56 -0.47 -9.07
CA ARG A 35 39.70 -1.18 -10.35
C ARG A 35 40.70 -2.34 -10.29
N ASN A 36 41.16 -2.76 -9.11
CA ASN A 36 42.05 -3.91 -8.96
C ASN A 36 41.96 -4.49 -7.54
N GLN A 37 41.30 -5.64 -7.42
CA GLN A 37 41.55 -6.77 -6.50
C GLN A 37 40.25 -7.56 -6.34
N HIS A 38 40.37 -8.90 -6.31
CA HIS A 38 39.28 -9.84 -6.06
C HIS A 38 38.30 -9.32 -5.00
N SER A 39 37.11 -8.90 -5.43
CA SER A 39 36.10 -8.37 -4.51
C SER A 39 35.54 -9.52 -3.69
N ARG A 40 36.03 -9.69 -2.46
CA ARG A 40 35.25 -10.37 -1.42
C ARG A 40 33.96 -9.58 -1.27
N ARG A 41 32.82 -10.20 -1.61
CA ARG A 41 31.48 -9.68 -1.31
C ARG A 41 31.47 -9.39 0.20
N ALA A 42 31.56 -8.13 0.59
CA ALA A 42 31.54 -7.76 2.00
C ALA A 42 30.18 -8.20 2.55
N GLN A 43 30.20 -9.14 3.49
CA GLN A 43 29.00 -9.59 4.18
C GLN A 43 28.47 -8.40 4.97
N VAL A 44 27.24 -7.98 4.66
CA VAL A 44 26.59 -6.89 5.38
C VAL A 44 26.44 -7.34 6.84
N PRO A 45 26.97 -6.60 7.82
CA PRO A 45 26.85 -6.97 9.22
C PRO A 45 25.37 -7.11 9.59
N ALA A 46 25.04 -8.14 10.37
CA ALA A 46 23.68 -8.30 10.88
C ALA A 46 23.29 -7.07 11.72
N THR A 47 22.11 -6.52 11.45
CA THR A 47 21.53 -5.43 12.27
C THR A 47 21.23 -5.97 13.66
N ASP A 48 21.78 -5.33 14.69
CA ASP A 48 21.41 -5.63 16.08
C ASP A 48 19.97 -5.18 16.33
N VAL A 49 19.10 -6.15 16.62
CA VAL A 49 17.67 -5.93 16.94
C VAL A 49 17.36 -6.24 18.41
N SER A 50 18.37 -6.43 19.26
CA SER A 50 18.18 -6.76 20.68
C SER A 50 17.44 -5.69 21.47
N LYS A 51 17.52 -4.42 21.02
CA LYS A 51 16.86 -3.26 21.64
C LYS A 51 15.50 -2.92 21.02
N VAL A 52 15.03 -3.70 20.04
CA VAL A 52 13.73 -3.49 19.41
C VAL A 52 12.66 -4.08 20.30
N LEU A 53 11.69 -3.26 20.71
CA LEU A 53 10.55 -3.67 21.52
C LEU A 53 9.74 -4.74 20.79
N ASP A 54 9.41 -5.80 21.50
CA ASP A 54 8.62 -6.91 20.98
C ASP A 54 7.40 -7.17 21.85
N PHE A 55 6.28 -6.54 21.51
CA PHE A 55 5.02 -6.65 22.24
C PHE A 55 4.45 -8.07 22.25
N LYS A 56 4.84 -8.93 21.31
CA LYS A 56 4.44 -10.35 21.30
C LYS A 56 5.03 -11.12 22.49
N LYS A 57 6.17 -10.67 23.04
CA LYS A 57 6.81 -11.28 24.21
C LYS A 57 6.21 -10.81 25.53
N LEU A 58 5.45 -9.71 25.54
CA LEU A 58 4.80 -9.13 26.72
C LEU A 58 3.52 -9.90 27.12
N GLY A 59 3.47 -11.21 26.88
CA GLY A 59 2.31 -12.07 27.10
C GLY A 59 1.77 -12.03 28.54
N GLU A 60 0.60 -12.66 28.74
CA GLU A 60 -0.19 -12.58 29.97
C GLU A 60 0.55 -12.99 31.25
N ASP A 61 1.65 -13.75 31.12
CA ASP A 61 2.42 -14.33 32.22
C ASP A 61 3.30 -13.32 32.98
N GLY A 62 3.41 -12.07 32.52
CA GLY A 62 4.10 -10.99 33.23
C GLY A 62 5.63 -11.12 33.35
N GLU A 63 6.25 -12.16 32.79
CA GLU A 63 7.70 -12.39 32.86
C GLU A 63 8.53 -11.38 32.05
N TYR A 64 7.96 -10.84 30.97
CA TYR A 64 8.62 -9.82 30.17
C TYR A 64 8.14 -8.44 30.61
N ASN A 65 8.81 -7.86 31.60
CA ASN A 65 8.60 -6.46 31.99
C ASN A 65 9.63 -5.60 31.27
N ILE A 66 9.16 -4.72 30.37
CA ILE A 66 10.01 -3.74 29.70
C ILE A 66 9.83 -2.41 30.42
N GLU A 67 10.93 -1.81 30.87
CA GLU A 67 10.93 -0.51 31.52
C GLU A 67 10.22 0.55 30.63
N GLY A 68 9.21 1.21 31.20
CA GLY A 68 8.46 2.26 30.53
C GLY A 68 7.39 1.77 29.55
N VAL A 69 7.03 0.48 29.56
CA VAL A 69 5.90 -0.06 28.79
C VAL A 69 4.84 -0.60 29.75
N SER A 70 3.61 -0.13 29.60
CA SER A 70 2.49 -0.43 30.51
C SER A 70 1.29 -1.00 29.74
N ARG A 71 0.66 -2.05 30.26
CA ARG A 71 -0.61 -2.59 29.72
C ARG A 71 -1.79 -1.74 30.20
N VAL A 72 -2.74 -1.45 29.32
CA VAL A 72 -3.98 -0.73 29.64
C VAL A 72 -5.03 -1.74 30.10
N GLU A 73 -5.38 -1.64 31.39
CA GLU A 73 -6.41 -2.46 32.01
C GLU A 73 -7.82 -2.12 31.51
N GLY A 74 -8.72 -3.11 31.51
CA GLY A 74 -10.14 -2.90 31.22
C GLY A 74 -10.50 -2.62 29.75
N SER A 75 -9.52 -2.62 28.83
CA SER A 75 -9.75 -2.37 27.39
C SER A 75 -10.35 -3.56 26.63
N GLY A 76 -10.42 -4.75 27.25
CA GLY A 76 -10.85 -6.00 26.62
C GLY A 76 -9.85 -6.59 25.61
N TRP A 77 -8.80 -5.84 25.27
CA TRP A 77 -7.72 -6.21 24.35
C TRP A 77 -6.35 -6.07 25.05
N PRO A 78 -5.29 -6.70 24.53
CA PRO A 78 -3.94 -6.50 25.04
C PRO A 78 -3.37 -5.16 24.56
N VAL A 79 -3.88 -4.04 25.07
CA VAL A 79 -3.40 -2.70 24.67
C VAL A 79 -2.20 -2.31 25.52
N TYR A 80 -1.13 -1.82 24.88
CA TYR A 80 0.09 -1.36 25.56
C TYR A 80 0.38 0.11 25.25
N THR A 81 1.04 0.78 26.18
CA THR A 81 1.47 2.18 26.10
C THR A 81 2.95 2.29 26.38
N ILE A 82 3.57 3.41 26.00
CA ILE A 82 4.96 3.73 26.33
C ILE A 82 4.95 5.01 27.16
N ASP A 83 5.46 4.96 28.39
CA ASP A 83 5.37 6.06 29.36
C ASP A 83 5.98 7.37 28.83
N LYS A 84 7.04 7.26 28.01
CA LYS A 84 7.69 8.41 27.36
C LYS A 84 6.90 9.02 26.20
N HIS A 85 5.85 8.35 25.73
CA HIS A 85 5.03 8.76 24.60
C HIS A 85 3.53 8.71 24.96
N PRO A 86 3.05 9.62 25.82
CA PRO A 86 1.63 9.68 26.17
C PRO A 86 0.76 9.84 24.92
N GLY A 87 -0.33 9.07 24.86
CA GLY A 87 -1.23 8.99 23.70
C GLY A 87 -0.78 8.01 22.61
N PHE A 88 0.35 7.31 22.79
CA PHE A 88 0.71 6.17 21.95
C PHE A 88 0.09 4.88 22.50
N TYR A 89 -0.55 4.11 21.62
CA TYR A 89 -1.09 2.79 21.95
C TYR A 89 -0.64 1.76 20.91
N PHE A 90 -0.33 0.56 21.39
CA PHE A 90 0.00 -0.60 20.58
C PHE A 90 -0.95 -1.74 20.90
N ILE A 91 -1.51 -2.37 19.87
CA ILE A 91 -2.45 -3.48 19.99
C ILE A 91 -1.91 -4.63 19.12
N PRO A 92 -1.21 -5.62 19.72
CA PRO A 92 -0.72 -6.78 18.99
C PRO A 92 -1.90 -7.64 18.56
N GLU A 93 -1.78 -8.23 17.36
CA GLU A 93 -2.75 -9.19 16.83
C GLU A 93 -4.23 -8.71 16.90
N ALA A 94 -4.45 -7.40 16.74
CA ALA A 94 -5.77 -6.77 16.81
C ALA A 94 -6.74 -7.27 15.74
N LEU A 95 -6.21 -7.77 14.63
CA LEU A 95 -6.96 -8.42 13.55
C LEU A 95 -6.66 -9.92 13.54
N ASN A 96 -7.71 -10.73 13.54
CA ASN A 96 -7.56 -12.17 13.32
C ASN A 96 -7.17 -12.48 11.86
N LYS A 97 -6.73 -13.70 11.57
CA LYS A 97 -6.24 -14.08 10.23
C LYS A 97 -7.26 -13.84 9.11
N ALA A 98 -8.56 -14.05 9.37
CA ALA A 98 -9.61 -13.83 8.37
C ALA A 98 -9.79 -12.34 8.08
N GLU A 99 -9.79 -11.49 9.11
CA GLU A 99 -9.78 -10.03 8.95
C GLU A 99 -8.55 -9.56 8.17
N GLN A 100 -7.36 -10.10 8.49
CA GLN A 100 -6.13 -9.74 7.79
C GLN A 100 -6.21 -10.03 6.28
N LEU A 101 -6.70 -11.21 5.89
CA LEU A 101 -6.87 -11.56 4.47
C LEU A 101 -7.94 -10.72 3.79
N TYR A 102 -9.05 -10.45 4.46
CA TYR A 102 -10.11 -9.60 3.95
C TYR A 102 -9.57 -8.19 3.64
N TRP A 103 -8.90 -7.55 4.59
CA TRP A 103 -8.37 -6.20 4.41
C TRP A 103 -7.21 -6.13 3.43
N ALA A 104 -6.34 -7.15 3.38
CA ALA A 104 -5.30 -7.23 2.35
C ALA A 104 -5.89 -7.33 0.94
N THR A 105 -7.00 -8.08 0.80
CA THR A 105 -7.74 -8.17 -0.46
C THR A 105 -8.29 -6.81 -0.85
N GLU A 106 -9.04 -6.15 0.03
CA GLU A 106 -9.59 -4.81 -0.23
C GLU A 106 -8.51 -3.79 -0.59
N CYS A 107 -7.35 -3.83 0.08
CA CYS A 107 -6.21 -2.96 -0.23
C CYS A 107 -5.65 -3.17 -1.64
N LEU A 108 -5.70 -4.38 -2.18
CA LEU A 108 -5.12 -4.70 -3.49
C LEU A 108 -6.15 -4.63 -4.63
N THR A 109 -7.41 -4.94 -4.35
CA THR A 109 -8.46 -5.05 -5.36
C THR A 109 -9.38 -3.84 -5.43
N THR A 110 -9.72 -3.26 -4.28
CA THR A 110 -10.85 -2.32 -4.15
C THR A 110 -10.36 -0.90 -3.92
N PHE A 111 -9.48 -0.67 -2.94
CA PHE A 111 -8.98 0.66 -2.58
C PHE A 111 -8.18 1.36 -3.69
N PRO A 112 -7.43 0.67 -4.57
CA PRO A 112 -6.74 1.32 -5.68
C PRO A 112 -7.65 1.69 -6.87
N GLN A 113 -8.94 1.31 -6.84
CA GLN A 113 -9.86 1.56 -7.95
C GLN A 113 -10.30 3.02 -8.00
N PRO A 114 -10.42 3.63 -9.20
CA PRO A 114 -11.03 4.95 -9.34
C PRO A 114 -12.42 5.01 -8.68
N PRO A 115 -12.81 6.13 -8.04
CA PRO A 115 -12.16 7.44 -8.09
C PRO A 115 -10.98 7.60 -7.13
N ASN A 116 -10.66 6.58 -6.32
CA ASN A 116 -9.47 6.64 -5.46
C ASN A 116 -8.21 6.83 -6.30
N ARG A 117 -7.25 7.54 -5.71
CA ARG A 117 -6.00 7.87 -6.39
C ARG A 117 -4.89 6.97 -5.88
N THR A 118 -3.94 6.72 -6.77
CA THR A 118 -2.70 5.99 -6.51
C THR A 118 -1.51 6.78 -7.02
N ASN A 119 -0.30 6.34 -6.68
CA ASN A 119 0.92 6.92 -7.24
C ASN A 119 1.03 6.80 -8.77
N HIS A 120 0.27 5.90 -9.40
CA HIS A 120 0.26 5.73 -10.86
C HIS A 120 -0.51 6.82 -11.59
N ASN A 121 -1.46 7.48 -10.91
CA ASN A 121 -2.34 8.47 -11.55
C ASN A 121 -1.58 9.62 -12.20
N ALA A 122 -0.42 10.01 -11.65
CA ALA A 122 0.39 11.10 -12.21
C ALA A 122 0.93 10.80 -13.62
N MET A 123 1.16 9.52 -13.93
CA MET A 123 1.74 9.11 -15.22
C MET A 123 0.69 8.54 -16.18
N TYR A 124 -0.26 7.76 -15.66
CA TYR A 124 -1.18 6.98 -16.49
C TYR A 124 -2.64 7.44 -16.37
N GLY A 125 -2.94 8.41 -15.51
CA GLY A 125 -4.31 8.71 -15.11
C GLY A 125 -4.93 7.59 -14.26
N PRO A 126 -6.25 7.61 -14.05
CA PRO A 126 -6.95 6.58 -13.29
C PRO A 126 -6.79 5.19 -13.93
N ILE A 127 -6.29 4.22 -13.18
CA ILE A 127 -6.15 2.83 -13.62
C ILE A 127 -7.20 1.97 -12.92
N ALA A 128 -8.17 1.47 -13.68
CA ALA A 128 -9.15 0.49 -13.18
C ALA A 128 -8.62 -0.95 -13.32
N ASN A 129 -9.09 -1.85 -12.45
CA ASN A 129 -8.87 -3.30 -12.54
C ASN A 129 -7.40 -3.74 -12.58
N LEU A 130 -6.48 -2.97 -11.97
CA LEU A 130 -5.05 -3.29 -11.96
C LEU A 130 -4.75 -4.69 -11.43
N TRP A 131 -5.40 -5.11 -10.35
CA TRP A 131 -5.18 -6.44 -9.77
C TRP A 131 -5.66 -7.57 -10.67
N ALA A 132 -6.84 -7.44 -11.28
CA ALA A 132 -7.35 -8.43 -12.24
C ALA A 132 -6.42 -8.54 -13.46
N ALA A 133 -5.99 -7.39 -14.01
CA ALA A 133 -5.02 -7.33 -15.09
C ALA A 133 -3.65 -7.95 -14.71
N PHE A 134 -3.26 -7.86 -13.43
CA PHE A 134 -2.09 -8.55 -12.91
C PHE A 134 -2.26 -10.08 -12.91
N GLN A 135 -3.41 -10.56 -12.45
CA GLN A 135 -3.71 -11.99 -12.42
C GLN A 135 -3.79 -12.61 -13.83
N GLU A 136 -4.24 -11.82 -14.81
CA GLU A 136 -4.35 -12.21 -16.21
C GLU A 136 -3.06 -11.94 -17.02
N ASN A 137 -1.98 -11.46 -16.39
CA ASN A 137 -0.70 -11.12 -17.04
C ASN A 137 -0.83 -10.12 -18.21
N LYS A 138 -1.75 -9.16 -18.08
CA LYS A 138 -1.99 -8.10 -19.08
C LYS A 138 -0.90 -7.03 -19.09
N ILE A 139 -0.85 -6.28 -20.18
CA ILE A 139 0.02 -5.10 -20.35
C ILE A 139 -0.85 -3.86 -20.49
N LEU A 140 -0.46 -2.75 -19.85
CA LEU A 140 -1.08 -1.45 -20.05
C LEU A 140 -0.43 -0.79 -21.28
N VAL A 141 -1.25 -0.38 -22.24
CA VAL A 141 -0.84 0.13 -23.55
C VAL A 141 -1.36 1.56 -23.74
N GLU A 142 -0.49 2.44 -24.24
CA GLU A 142 -0.85 3.81 -24.64
C GLU A 142 -1.71 3.75 -25.91
N VAL A 143 -2.93 4.25 -25.84
CA VAL A 143 -3.87 4.32 -26.96
C VAL A 143 -3.86 5.75 -27.53
N ALA A 144 -3.67 5.87 -28.83
CA ALA A 144 -3.72 7.17 -29.50
C ALA A 144 -5.14 7.75 -29.39
N SER A 145 -5.24 9.02 -29.00
CA SER A 145 -6.52 9.73 -29.06
C SER A 145 -7.04 9.70 -30.52
N GLY A 146 -8.33 9.40 -30.71
CA GLY A 146 -8.99 9.17 -32.02
C GLY A 146 -9.02 10.34 -33.02
N LYS A 147 -8.08 11.30 -32.92
CA LYS A 147 -7.77 12.24 -34.00
C LYS A 147 -6.78 11.66 -35.02
N GLN A 148 -5.85 10.79 -34.63
CA GLN A 148 -4.87 10.21 -35.58
C GLN A 148 -5.43 9.07 -36.44
N GLU A 149 -6.49 8.40 -36.00
CA GLU A 149 -7.10 7.30 -36.75
C GLU A 149 -7.85 7.79 -37.99
N ARG A 150 -8.39 9.02 -37.97
CA ARG A 150 -9.05 9.64 -39.13
C ARG A 150 -8.08 10.03 -40.25
N ASP A 151 -6.85 10.40 -39.91
CA ASP A 151 -5.84 10.75 -40.91
C ASP A 151 -5.25 9.49 -41.57
N LEU A 152 -5.20 8.36 -40.87
CA LEU A 152 -4.70 7.09 -41.42
C LEU A 152 -5.74 6.36 -42.30
N ILE A 153 -7.03 6.47 -41.99
CA ILE A 153 -8.10 5.89 -42.83
C ILE A 153 -8.28 6.68 -44.13
N SER A 154 -7.96 7.98 -44.15
CA SER A 154 -8.00 8.78 -45.38
C SER A 154 -6.96 8.36 -46.43
N ASN A 155 -5.88 7.70 -46.02
CA ASN A 155 -4.79 7.24 -46.90
C ASN A 155 -4.91 5.77 -47.32
N SER A 156 -5.91 5.02 -46.82
CA SER A 156 -6.14 3.61 -47.21
C SER A 156 -7.46 3.38 -47.96
N ALA A 157 -8.25 4.44 -48.20
CA ALA A 157 -9.51 4.38 -48.94
C ALA A 157 -9.37 4.25 -50.48
N GLU A 158 -8.20 3.87 -50.98
CA GLU A 158 -8.00 3.35 -52.33
C GLU A 158 -7.46 1.91 -52.26
N THR A 159 -8.19 1.00 -51.61
CA THR A 159 -8.23 -0.43 -51.99
C THR A 159 -9.08 -1.22 -51.00
N ARG A 160 -10.26 -1.65 -51.48
CA ARG A 160 -11.02 -2.87 -51.14
C ARG A 160 -12.52 -2.57 -51.10
N SER A 161 -13.12 -2.56 -52.28
CA SER A 161 -14.42 -3.19 -52.46
C SER A 161 -14.27 -4.69 -52.18
N VAL A 162 -15.38 -5.33 -51.82
CA VAL A 162 -15.52 -6.75 -51.44
C VAL A 162 -15.27 -7.00 -49.95
N ASP A 163 -16.31 -6.78 -49.12
CA ASP A 163 -16.77 -7.72 -48.09
C ASP A 163 -18.05 -7.21 -47.37
N GLU A 164 -19.02 -6.70 -48.15
CA GLU A 164 -20.44 -6.69 -47.72
C GLU A 164 -21.06 -8.00 -48.19
N LYS A 165 -20.98 -9.07 -47.38
CA LYS A 165 -21.88 -10.24 -47.50
C LYS A 165 -21.81 -11.31 -46.40
N ILE A 166 -21.27 -10.97 -45.21
CA ILE A 166 -21.28 -11.90 -44.07
C ILE A 166 -21.86 -11.17 -42.85
N SER A 167 -23.13 -10.75 -42.96
CA SER A 167 -23.88 -10.15 -41.85
C SER A 167 -25.26 -10.79 -41.63
N ASP A 168 -25.76 -11.62 -42.56
CA ASP A 168 -27.17 -12.04 -42.55
C ASP A 168 -27.39 -13.52 -42.20
N SER A 169 -26.56 -14.13 -41.34
CA SER A 169 -26.74 -15.56 -41.00
C SER A 169 -26.50 -15.96 -39.54
N ILE A 170 -26.42 -15.02 -38.60
CA ILE A 170 -26.21 -15.35 -37.16
C ILE A 170 -27.42 -14.94 -36.28
N GLU A 171 -28.54 -14.50 -36.86
CA GLU A 171 -29.72 -14.04 -36.12
C GLU A 171 -30.89 -15.06 -36.03
N SER A 172 -30.67 -16.34 -36.36
CA SER A 172 -31.77 -17.33 -36.45
C SER A 172 -31.78 -18.44 -35.39
N VAL A 173 -30.93 -18.42 -34.36
CA VAL A 173 -30.92 -19.51 -33.35
C VAL A 173 -30.78 -18.97 -31.94
N ARG A 174 -31.83 -18.31 -31.43
CA ARG A 174 -32.06 -18.14 -29.98
C ARG A 174 -33.48 -17.66 -29.68
N ALA A 175 -34.43 -18.59 -29.77
CA ALA A 175 -35.72 -18.47 -29.10
C ALA A 175 -36.05 -19.82 -28.47
N GLU A 176 -36.64 -19.77 -27.26
CA GLU A 176 -37.17 -20.88 -26.45
C GLU A 176 -36.13 -21.62 -25.57
N VAL A 177 -36.06 -21.29 -24.29
CA VAL A 177 -36.80 -21.95 -23.19
C VAL A 177 -36.72 -21.04 -21.95
N SER A 178 -37.89 -20.77 -21.36
CA SER A 178 -38.08 -20.05 -20.10
C SER A 178 -38.27 -21.05 -18.94
N ASP A 179 -37.91 -20.55 -17.75
CA ASP A 179 -38.44 -20.86 -16.42
C ASP A 179 -37.56 -21.64 -15.40
N ASP A 180 -37.32 -20.88 -14.31
CA ASP A 180 -37.11 -21.20 -12.89
C ASP A 180 -35.78 -21.80 -12.38
N ILE A 181 -35.05 -21.01 -11.56
CA ILE A 181 -34.81 -21.23 -10.11
C ILE A 181 -33.76 -20.26 -9.51
N THR A 182 -34.22 -19.50 -8.50
CA THR A 182 -33.57 -18.86 -7.31
C THR A 182 -32.21 -18.14 -7.34
N VAL A 183 -32.30 -16.84 -7.02
CA VAL A 183 -31.41 -15.92 -6.28
C VAL A 183 -30.13 -16.52 -5.65
N VAL A 184 -28.99 -16.23 -6.27
CA VAL A 184 -27.70 -15.90 -5.62
C VAL A 184 -26.95 -14.93 -6.55
N GLU A 185 -26.87 -13.64 -6.19
CA GLU A 185 -26.16 -12.62 -6.99
C GLU A 185 -24.64 -12.88 -6.99
N LYS A 186 -24.18 -13.64 -7.99
CA LYS A 186 -22.80 -13.61 -8.47
C LYS A 186 -22.71 -12.60 -9.60
N ASN A 187 -22.16 -11.41 -9.32
CA ASN A 187 -21.72 -10.51 -10.38
C ASN A 187 -20.52 -11.11 -11.11
N ARG A 188 -20.78 -11.93 -12.12
CA ARG A 188 -19.84 -12.22 -13.21
C ARG A 188 -19.82 -11.02 -14.14
N PHE A 189 -18.74 -10.25 -14.11
CA PHE A 189 -18.47 -9.25 -15.13
C PHE A 189 -18.25 -9.95 -16.48
N HIS A 190 -19.13 -9.65 -17.43
CA HIS A 190 -18.85 -9.90 -18.84
C HIS A 190 -17.80 -8.91 -19.32
N ASP A 191 -16.81 -9.45 -20.04
CA ASP A 191 -15.74 -8.74 -20.71
C ASP A 191 -16.32 -7.80 -21.77
N ASN A 192 -16.20 -6.50 -21.52
CA ASN A 192 -16.28 -5.44 -22.52
C ASN A 192 -15.18 -4.46 -22.14
N GLY A 193 -14.19 -4.28 -23.02
CA GLY A 193 -13.03 -3.40 -22.79
C GLY A 193 -13.44 -2.03 -22.24
N ILE A 194 -13.13 -1.79 -20.97
CA ILE A 194 -13.40 -0.51 -20.31
C ILE A 194 -12.25 0.42 -20.67
N THR A 195 -12.54 1.36 -21.56
CA THR A 195 -11.65 2.47 -21.90
C THR A 195 -11.56 3.43 -20.72
N THR A 196 -10.34 3.65 -20.19
CA THR A 196 -10.10 4.69 -19.19
C THR A 196 -10.05 6.05 -19.91
N SER A 197 -11.15 6.78 -19.91
CA SER A 197 -11.21 8.14 -20.46
C SER A 197 -10.84 9.16 -19.37
N GLY A 198 -9.58 9.58 -19.37
CA GLY A 198 -9.13 10.74 -18.61
C GLY A 198 -9.50 12.03 -19.35
N GLY A 199 -10.18 12.95 -18.67
CA GLY A 199 -10.39 14.31 -19.14
C GLY A 199 -9.06 15.07 -19.26
N ASP A 200 -9.00 15.89 -20.30
CA ASP A 200 -7.97 16.87 -20.66
C ASP A 200 -6.65 16.32 -21.27
N GLY A 201 -6.64 16.23 -22.60
CA GLY A 201 -5.44 16.26 -23.47
C GLY A 201 -4.40 15.14 -23.39
N GLY A 202 -4.47 14.25 -22.40
CA GLY A 202 -3.52 13.15 -22.20
C GLY A 202 -3.81 11.92 -23.08
N ASN A 203 -2.76 11.12 -23.35
CA ASN A 203 -2.92 9.82 -23.98
C ASN A 203 -3.75 8.89 -23.08
N SER A 204 -4.71 8.16 -23.67
CA SER A 204 -5.50 7.17 -22.92
C SER A 204 -4.73 5.87 -22.77
N TRP A 205 -5.05 5.10 -21.73
CA TRP A 205 -4.36 3.83 -21.44
C TRP A 205 -5.37 2.69 -21.30
N GLU A 206 -5.00 1.51 -21.78
CA GLU A 206 -5.87 0.34 -21.76
C GLU A 206 -5.08 -0.94 -21.48
N PHE A 207 -5.64 -1.83 -20.67
CA PHE A 207 -5.06 -3.16 -20.48
C PHE A 207 -5.39 -4.06 -21.67
N ARG A 208 -4.36 -4.72 -22.23
CA ARG A 208 -4.48 -5.67 -23.33
C ARG A 208 -3.74 -6.97 -23.01
N ASP A 209 -4.14 -8.05 -23.67
CA ASP A 209 -3.43 -9.31 -23.59
C ASP A 209 -2.03 -9.18 -24.20
N CYS A 210 -1.07 -9.84 -23.57
CA CYS A 210 0.32 -9.85 -24.01
C CYS A 210 0.48 -10.81 -25.21
N SER A 211 0.05 -10.40 -26.40
CA SER A 211 0.35 -11.14 -27.64
C SER A 211 1.74 -10.79 -28.16
N THR A 212 2.51 -11.82 -28.52
CA THR A 212 3.84 -11.69 -29.14
C THR A 212 3.80 -10.93 -30.47
N ASP A 213 2.66 -10.92 -31.16
CA ASP A 213 2.49 -10.20 -32.42
C ASP A 213 2.25 -8.71 -32.22
N PHE A 214 1.57 -8.32 -31.13
CA PHE A 214 1.36 -6.92 -30.77
C PHE A 214 2.69 -6.25 -30.39
N LEU A 215 3.51 -6.91 -29.56
CA LEU A 215 4.80 -6.37 -29.11
C LEU A 215 5.84 -6.23 -30.23
N LYS A 216 5.71 -7.00 -31.31
CA LYS A 216 6.63 -6.93 -32.47
C LYS A 216 6.26 -5.84 -33.47
N THR A 217 5.00 -5.43 -33.50
CA THR A 217 4.45 -4.56 -34.55
C THR A 217 4.08 -3.17 -34.04
N SER A 218 3.85 -3.00 -32.74
CA SER A 218 3.43 -1.75 -32.14
C SER A 218 4.59 -0.89 -31.66
N SER A 219 4.58 0.40 -32.01
CA SER A 219 5.46 1.42 -31.43
C SER A 219 4.87 2.09 -30.18
N ALA A 220 3.72 1.62 -29.67
CA ALA A 220 3.05 2.20 -28.52
C ALA A 220 3.85 1.97 -27.23
N LYS A 221 3.79 2.92 -26.29
CA LYS A 221 4.39 2.70 -24.96
C LYS A 221 3.57 1.65 -24.21
N THR A 222 4.28 0.78 -23.51
CA THR A 222 3.68 -0.30 -22.72
C THR A 222 4.32 -0.44 -21.36
N VAL A 223 3.55 -0.88 -20.36
CA VAL A 223 4.06 -1.30 -19.04
C VAL A 223 3.30 -2.54 -18.57
N SER A 224 4.01 -3.53 -18.02
CA SER A 224 3.34 -4.75 -17.52
C SER A 224 2.52 -4.46 -16.26
N SER A 225 1.39 -5.12 -16.09
CA SER A 225 0.59 -5.08 -14.87
C SER A 225 1.39 -5.52 -13.63
N GLU A 226 2.27 -6.51 -13.77
CA GLU A 226 3.23 -6.91 -12.74
C GLU A 226 4.13 -5.75 -12.29
N THR A 227 4.64 -4.96 -13.24
CA THR A 227 5.47 -3.79 -12.92
C THR A 227 4.65 -2.72 -12.21
N LEU A 228 3.40 -2.51 -12.61
CA LEU A 228 2.49 -1.56 -11.96
C LEU A 228 2.16 -2.00 -10.53
N VAL A 229 1.80 -3.27 -10.29
CA VAL A 229 1.57 -3.80 -8.93
C VAL A 229 2.82 -3.68 -8.07
N ARG A 230 3.99 -4.08 -8.58
CA ARG A 230 5.27 -3.96 -7.86
C ARG A 230 5.64 -2.51 -7.53
N LYS A 231 5.20 -1.56 -8.36
CA LYS A 231 5.45 -0.11 -8.19
C LYS A 231 4.28 0.63 -7.55
N LEU A 232 3.22 -0.06 -7.10
CA LEU A 232 2.19 0.55 -6.28
C LEU A 232 2.84 0.93 -4.94
N ARG A 233 2.63 2.17 -4.50
CA ARG A 233 3.26 2.74 -3.30
C ARG A 233 2.24 3.34 -2.35
N TRP A 234 1.21 3.97 -2.90
CA TRP A 234 0.10 4.45 -2.09
C TRP A 234 -1.23 4.40 -2.84
N ALA A 235 -2.31 4.29 -2.08
CA ALA A 235 -3.68 4.55 -2.51
C ALA A 235 -4.41 5.41 -1.45
N THR A 236 -5.31 6.29 -1.87
CA THR A 236 -6.14 7.12 -0.98
C THR A 236 -7.58 6.65 -0.97
N VAL A 237 -8.23 6.57 0.19
CA VAL A 237 -9.65 6.19 0.33
C VAL A 237 -10.35 7.27 1.16
N GLY A 238 -11.60 7.61 0.85
CA GLY A 238 -12.25 8.75 1.51
C GLY A 238 -11.73 10.08 0.97
N ILE A 239 -11.71 11.11 1.81
CA ILE A 239 -11.24 12.45 1.43
C ILE A 239 -9.79 12.38 0.92
N GLN A 240 -9.55 12.98 -0.25
CA GLN A 240 -8.28 12.83 -0.95
C GLN A 240 -7.18 13.71 -0.34
N PHE A 241 -6.01 13.13 -0.11
CA PHE A 241 -4.81 13.89 0.24
C PHE A 241 -4.08 14.37 -1.02
N ASP A 242 -3.89 15.69 -1.15
CA ASP A 242 -3.10 16.30 -2.22
C ASP A 242 -1.65 16.51 -1.74
N TRP A 243 -0.76 15.63 -2.18
CA TRP A 243 0.67 15.70 -1.84
C TRP A 243 1.36 16.99 -2.29
N SER A 244 0.89 17.63 -3.36
CA SER A 244 1.52 18.86 -3.88
C SER A 244 1.16 20.06 -3.02
N LYS A 245 -0.08 20.10 -2.54
CA LYS A 245 -0.58 21.15 -1.63
C LYS A 245 -0.35 20.81 -0.16
N ARG A 246 0.01 19.56 0.14
CA ARG A 246 0.12 18.98 1.48
C ARG A 246 -1.16 19.28 2.29
N ALA A 247 -2.33 18.92 1.74
CA ALA A 247 -3.62 19.20 2.35
C ALA A 247 -4.68 18.20 1.91
N TYR A 248 -5.73 18.02 2.72
CA TYR A 248 -6.93 17.32 2.30
C TYR A 248 -7.75 18.18 1.33
N ASN A 249 -8.30 17.55 0.29
CA ASN A 249 -9.00 18.23 -0.78
C ASN A 249 -10.29 17.48 -1.16
N GLU A 250 -11.41 17.92 -0.60
CA GLU A 250 -12.75 17.40 -0.88
C GLU A 250 -13.27 17.75 -2.29
N ALA A 251 -12.65 18.71 -2.98
CA ALA A 251 -13.03 19.05 -4.34
C ALA A 251 -12.55 18.00 -5.37
N LEU A 252 -11.61 17.13 -4.99
CA LEU A 252 -11.23 15.99 -5.83
C LEU A 252 -12.29 14.89 -5.71
N PRO A 253 -12.61 14.15 -6.77
CA PRO A 253 -13.55 13.04 -6.69
C PRO A 253 -13.11 12.00 -5.65
N PHE A 254 -14.02 11.59 -4.78
CA PHE A 254 -13.83 10.50 -3.83
C PHE A 254 -15.12 9.75 -3.54
N GLN A 255 -14.98 8.57 -2.94
CA GLN A 255 -16.06 7.86 -2.28
C GLN A 255 -15.82 7.90 -0.77
N GLU A 256 -16.90 7.96 0.00
CA GLU A 256 -16.84 7.84 1.46
C GLU A 256 -16.12 6.56 1.90
N ILE A 257 -15.54 6.58 3.11
CA ILE A 257 -14.91 5.39 3.67
C ILE A 257 -15.94 4.25 3.74
N PRO A 258 -15.62 3.05 3.22
CA PRO A 258 -16.53 1.92 3.26
C PRO A 258 -17.02 1.63 4.69
N PRO A 259 -18.32 1.33 4.91
CA PRO A 259 -18.88 1.16 6.26
C PRO A 259 -18.13 0.14 7.12
N LYS A 260 -17.71 -0.99 6.53
CA LYS A 260 -16.91 -2.00 7.23
C LYS A 260 -15.56 -1.46 7.72
N LEU A 261 -14.93 -0.58 6.95
CA LEU A 261 -13.64 0.02 7.30
C LEU A 261 -13.86 1.09 8.39
N ALA A 262 -14.93 1.86 8.30
CA ALA A 262 -15.33 2.81 9.34
C ALA A 262 -15.64 2.12 10.67
N ASP A 263 -16.35 0.98 10.63
CA ASP A 263 -16.66 0.16 11.81
C ASP A 263 -15.42 -0.44 12.46
N LEU A 264 -14.50 -0.95 11.64
CA LEU A 264 -13.20 -1.42 12.11
C LEU A 264 -12.43 -0.29 12.78
N ALA A 265 -12.29 0.86 12.12
CA ALA A 265 -11.52 2.00 12.62
C ALA A 265 -12.10 2.52 13.95
N ARG A 266 -13.43 2.66 14.03
CA ARG A 266 -14.12 3.05 15.25
C ARG A 266 -13.87 2.07 16.40
N ARG A 267 -13.92 0.76 16.13
CA ARG A 267 -13.61 -0.27 17.13
C ARG A 267 -12.14 -0.20 17.59
N LEU A 268 -11.20 -0.07 16.66
CA LEU A 268 -9.77 0.00 16.94
C LEU A 268 -9.38 1.28 17.68
N ALA A 269 -10.06 2.40 17.44
CA ALA A 269 -9.77 3.70 18.06
C ALA A 269 -10.22 3.82 19.52
N LYS A 270 -11.10 2.93 20.01
CA LYS A 270 -11.67 2.99 21.37
C LYS A 270 -10.66 3.21 22.50
N PRO A 271 -9.47 2.56 22.52
CA PRO A 271 -8.50 2.77 23.60
C PRO A 271 -7.97 4.21 23.70
N ALA A 272 -8.09 4.98 22.62
CA ALA A 272 -7.68 6.38 22.54
C ALA A 272 -8.87 7.36 22.56
N MET A 273 -10.11 6.88 22.70
CA MET A 273 -11.35 7.64 22.51
C MET A 273 -12.34 7.35 23.65
N GLU A 274 -12.08 7.88 24.85
CA GLU A 274 -12.85 7.55 26.05
C GLU A 274 -14.33 7.97 25.99
N ASN A 275 -14.66 9.10 25.34
CA ASN A 275 -16.00 9.71 25.37
C ASN A 275 -16.54 10.15 24.01
N GLU A 276 -15.89 9.75 22.92
CA GLU A 276 -16.24 10.18 21.57
C GLU A 276 -16.15 9.01 20.59
N ASP A 277 -16.93 9.05 19.53
CA ASP A 277 -16.82 8.09 18.43
C ASP A 277 -15.88 8.63 17.35
N PHE A 278 -14.89 7.82 16.98
CA PHE A 278 -14.01 8.09 15.86
C PHE A 278 -14.76 7.99 14.53
N LYS A 279 -14.68 9.03 13.69
CA LYS A 279 -15.26 9.04 12.34
C LYS A 279 -14.15 8.89 11.30
N ALA A 280 -14.14 7.75 10.62
CA ALA A 280 -13.19 7.53 9.53
C ALA A 280 -13.63 8.34 8.30
N GLU A 281 -12.84 9.34 7.92
CA GLU A 281 -13.14 10.24 6.80
C GLU A 281 -12.12 10.12 5.67
N ALA A 282 -10.88 9.78 6.00
CA ALA A 282 -9.82 9.54 5.05
C ALA A 282 -8.94 8.37 5.48
N ALA A 283 -8.37 7.66 4.49
CA ALA A 283 -7.33 6.68 4.71
C ALA A 283 -6.25 6.75 3.63
N ILE A 284 -5.00 6.50 4.04
CA ILE A 284 -3.88 6.31 3.15
C ILE A 284 -3.39 4.88 3.32
N VAL A 285 -3.45 4.12 2.22
CA VAL A 285 -2.89 2.77 2.13
C VAL A 285 -1.48 2.89 1.58
N ASN A 286 -0.48 2.47 2.33
CA ASN A 286 0.92 2.43 1.90
C ASN A 286 1.34 0.99 1.58
N PHE A 287 1.99 0.80 0.44
CA PHE A 287 2.50 -0.49 -0.03
C PHE A 287 4.03 -0.45 -0.03
N TYR A 288 4.64 -1.38 0.71
CA TYR A 288 6.08 -1.49 0.86
C TYR A 288 6.58 -2.81 0.29
N GLY A 289 7.56 -2.74 -0.61
CA GLY A 289 8.41 -3.84 -1.00
C GLY A 289 9.66 -4.00 -0.12
N PRO A 290 10.53 -4.96 -0.45
CA PRO A 290 11.71 -5.34 0.34
C PRO A 290 12.67 -4.20 0.72
N ASP A 291 12.90 -3.27 -0.20
CA ASP A 291 13.87 -2.17 -0.05
C ASP A 291 13.21 -0.83 0.29
N ASP A 292 11.88 -0.79 0.42
CA ASP A 292 11.17 0.44 0.73
C ASP A 292 11.36 0.82 2.21
N MET A 293 11.37 2.13 2.47
CA MET A 293 11.48 2.72 3.80
C MET A 293 10.63 3.98 3.87
N LEU A 294 10.19 4.33 5.07
CA LEU A 294 9.54 5.62 5.35
C LEU A 294 10.40 6.41 6.33
N GLY A 295 10.89 7.57 5.88
CA GLY A 295 11.74 8.43 6.69
C GLY A 295 10.97 9.12 7.82
N GLY A 296 11.71 9.65 8.80
CA GLY A 296 11.15 10.40 9.93
C GLY A 296 10.27 11.60 9.54
N HIS A 297 8.96 11.50 9.78
CA HIS A 297 7.95 12.52 9.48
C HIS A 297 6.91 12.65 10.61
N VAL A 298 6.06 13.67 10.51
CA VAL A 298 4.89 13.89 11.37
C VAL A 298 3.67 14.01 10.46
N ASP A 299 2.55 13.48 10.92
CA ASP A 299 1.24 13.55 10.28
C ASP A 299 0.40 14.67 10.94
N ASP A 300 0.47 15.86 10.34
CA ASP A 300 0.03 17.14 10.91
C ASP A 300 -0.95 17.92 10.02
N MET A 301 -1.65 17.24 9.11
CA MET A 301 -2.38 17.89 8.01
C MET A 301 -3.90 17.81 8.15
N GLU A 302 -4.40 17.09 9.14
CA GLU A 302 -5.80 17.08 9.57
C GLU A 302 -6.15 18.39 10.29
N ALA A 303 -7.38 18.87 10.13
CA ALA A 303 -7.83 20.08 10.81
C ALA A 303 -8.01 19.85 12.31
N ASP A 304 -8.54 18.68 12.69
CA ASP A 304 -8.64 18.24 14.09
C ASP A 304 -7.53 17.24 14.46
N MET A 305 -6.46 17.76 15.07
CA MET A 305 -5.34 16.96 15.59
C MET A 305 -5.66 16.27 16.92
N SER A 306 -6.85 16.48 17.52
CA SER A 306 -7.26 15.79 18.76
C SER A 306 -7.59 14.32 18.54
N LYS A 307 -8.01 13.96 17.31
CA LYS A 307 -8.41 12.60 16.96
C LYS A 307 -7.19 11.70 16.76
N PRO A 308 -7.29 10.39 17.02
CA PRO A 308 -6.19 9.47 16.79
C PRO A 308 -5.97 9.20 15.29
N ILE A 309 -4.76 8.76 14.95
CA ILE A 309 -4.51 8.02 13.69
C ILE A 309 -4.58 6.53 14.01
N VAL A 310 -5.40 5.79 13.27
CA VAL A 310 -5.47 4.32 13.36
C VAL A 310 -4.60 3.71 12.27
N SER A 311 -3.48 3.11 12.64
CA SER A 311 -2.50 2.51 11.71
C SER A 311 -2.53 0.98 11.78
N ILE A 312 -3.12 0.34 10.77
CA ILE A 312 -3.21 -1.12 10.64
C ILE A 312 -2.01 -1.66 9.86
N SER A 313 -1.48 -2.80 10.29
CA SER A 313 -0.34 -3.49 9.69
C SER A 313 -0.75 -4.82 9.07
N LEU A 314 -0.39 -5.07 7.80
CA LEU A 314 -0.65 -6.34 7.11
C LEU A 314 0.59 -6.81 6.35
N GLY A 315 0.85 -8.11 6.33
CA GLY A 315 1.99 -8.68 5.61
C GLY A 315 3.27 -8.72 6.42
N CYS A 316 4.41 -8.54 5.75
CA CYS A 316 5.74 -8.68 6.35
C CYS A 316 5.92 -7.80 7.59
N LYS A 317 6.58 -8.36 8.62
CA LYS A 317 7.05 -7.64 9.82
C LYS A 317 7.93 -6.45 9.44
N ALA A 318 7.89 -5.38 10.22
CA ALA A 318 8.74 -4.20 10.06
C ALA A 318 9.24 -3.67 11.41
N ILE A 319 10.24 -2.78 11.35
CA ILE A 319 10.58 -1.90 12.47
C ILE A 319 9.81 -0.60 12.31
N PHE A 320 9.07 -0.20 13.34
CA PHE A 320 8.49 1.13 13.48
C PHE A 320 9.33 1.94 14.48
N LEU A 321 9.62 3.19 14.14
CA LEU A 321 10.31 4.15 15.00
C LEU A 321 9.32 5.19 15.50
N LEU A 322 9.29 5.40 16.81
CA LEU A 322 8.54 6.46 17.48
C LEU A 322 9.52 7.41 18.19
N GLY A 323 9.68 8.60 17.67
CA GLY A 323 10.54 9.67 18.20
C GLY A 323 9.80 10.64 19.10
N GLY A 324 10.50 11.71 19.49
CA GLY A 324 9.90 12.84 20.18
C GLY A 324 9.25 13.84 19.22
N THR A 325 8.91 15.03 19.75
CA THR A 325 8.43 16.16 18.94
C THR A 325 9.55 16.82 18.14
N THR A 326 10.80 16.43 18.39
CA THR A 326 11.99 16.82 17.64
C THR A 326 12.71 15.60 17.06
N ARG A 327 13.58 15.82 16.06
CA ARG A 327 14.39 14.74 15.47
C ARG A 327 15.64 14.39 16.30
N ASP A 328 15.92 15.15 17.35
CA ASP A 328 17.13 15.02 18.17
C ASP A 328 16.95 14.07 19.36
N GLU A 329 15.71 13.68 19.63
CA GLU A 329 15.38 12.64 20.61
C GLU A 329 15.54 11.24 19.97
N PRO A 330 16.25 10.30 20.63
CA PRO A 330 16.37 8.93 20.13
C PRO A 330 15.00 8.24 20.10
N PRO A 331 14.56 7.70 18.93
CA PRO A 331 13.27 7.05 18.85
C PRO A 331 13.27 5.67 19.52
N ALA A 332 12.14 5.31 20.13
CA ALA A 332 11.83 3.95 20.49
C ALA A 332 11.62 3.12 19.21
N ALA A 333 12.29 1.97 19.11
CA ALA A 333 12.14 1.05 18.01
C ALA A 333 11.29 -0.14 18.44
N MET A 334 10.32 -0.54 17.63
CA MET A 334 9.43 -1.66 17.93
C MET A 334 9.12 -2.49 16.68
N PHE A 335 8.86 -3.78 16.87
CA PHE A 335 8.32 -4.61 15.80
C PHE A 335 6.83 -4.34 15.60
N VAL A 336 6.43 -4.25 14.34
CA VAL A 336 5.02 -4.28 13.90
C VAL A 336 4.83 -5.46 12.95
N ARG A 337 3.89 -6.35 13.24
CA ARG A 337 3.59 -7.58 12.51
C ARG A 337 2.26 -7.49 11.79
N SER A 338 1.94 -8.50 10.99
CA SER A 338 0.62 -8.62 10.37
C SER A 338 -0.46 -8.75 11.44
N GLY A 339 -1.47 -7.89 11.37
CA GLY A 339 -2.56 -7.81 12.33
C GLY A 339 -2.34 -6.82 13.48
N ASP A 340 -1.14 -6.28 13.66
CA ASP A 340 -0.86 -5.29 14.70
C ASP A 340 -1.44 -3.92 14.35
N VAL A 341 -1.87 -3.19 15.37
CA VAL A 341 -2.39 -1.82 15.25
C VAL A 341 -1.60 -0.87 16.14
N VAL A 342 -1.25 0.27 15.55
CA VAL A 342 -0.68 1.43 16.26
C VAL A 342 -1.73 2.53 16.28
N LEU A 343 -1.96 3.13 17.44
CA LEU A 343 -2.71 4.37 17.58
C LEU A 343 -1.77 5.50 17.99
N MET A 344 -1.85 6.62 17.29
CA MET A 344 -1.19 7.86 17.68
C MET A 344 -2.27 8.88 18.02
N ALA A 345 -2.43 9.21 19.29
CA ALA A 345 -3.40 10.16 19.83
C ALA A 345 -2.72 11.22 20.69
N GLY A 346 -3.41 12.33 20.96
CA GLY A 346 -2.92 13.36 21.89
C GLY A 346 -1.47 13.80 21.61
N PRO A 347 -0.56 13.83 22.60
CA PRO A 347 0.83 14.22 22.39
C PRO A 347 1.56 13.39 21.34
N ALA A 348 1.29 12.07 21.26
CA ALA A 348 1.93 11.20 20.28
C ALA A 348 1.64 11.60 18.82
N ARG A 349 0.54 12.31 18.52
CA ARG A 349 0.26 12.85 17.16
C ARG A 349 1.36 13.77 16.63
N HIS A 350 2.14 14.39 17.53
CA HIS A 350 3.19 15.34 17.19
C HIS A 350 4.59 14.68 17.14
N CYS A 351 4.67 13.37 17.37
CA CYS A 351 5.92 12.64 17.37
C CYS A 351 6.40 12.32 15.96
N PHE A 352 7.70 12.52 15.73
CA PHE A 352 8.36 12.00 14.54
C PHE A 352 8.28 10.48 14.52
N HIS A 353 7.93 9.89 13.37
CA HIS A 353 7.87 8.45 13.22
C HIS A 353 8.29 8.00 11.82
N GLY A 354 8.59 6.72 11.68
CA GLY A 354 9.09 6.16 10.42
C GLY A 354 9.23 4.64 10.43
N VAL A 355 9.54 4.09 9.27
CA VAL A 355 9.67 2.65 9.03
C VAL A 355 11.01 2.40 8.31
N PRO A 356 12.12 2.19 9.03
CA PRO A 356 13.45 2.04 8.42
C PRO A 356 13.69 0.68 7.74
N ARG A 357 12.89 -0.36 8.05
CA ARG A 357 13.13 -1.72 7.57
C ARG A 357 11.86 -2.56 7.50
N ILE A 358 11.71 -3.25 6.37
CA ILE A 358 10.79 -4.36 6.16
C ILE A 358 11.58 -5.68 6.19
N PHE A 359 11.05 -6.71 6.85
CA PHE A 359 11.63 -8.05 6.87
C PHE A 359 10.92 -8.92 5.84
N SER A 360 11.29 -8.81 4.56
CA SER A 360 10.61 -9.51 3.46
C SER A 360 11.18 -10.90 3.12
N GLU A 361 12.16 -11.38 3.88
CA GLU A 361 12.68 -12.74 3.69
C GLU A 361 11.81 -13.73 4.44
N ALA A 362 11.44 -14.85 3.79
CA ALA A 362 10.47 -15.81 4.32
C ALA A 362 10.72 -16.19 5.79
N LYS A 363 11.99 -16.41 6.18
CA LYS A 363 12.38 -16.78 7.55
C LYS A 363 12.26 -15.65 8.58
N GLU A 364 12.31 -14.39 8.15
CA GLU A 364 12.28 -13.21 9.03
C GLU A 364 10.94 -12.45 8.98
N SER A 365 10.08 -12.76 7.99
CA SER A 365 8.82 -12.05 7.75
C SER A 365 7.80 -12.19 8.86
N GLU A 366 7.84 -13.32 9.59
CA GLU A 366 6.86 -13.70 10.60
C GLU A 366 5.40 -13.59 10.10
N LEU A 367 5.19 -13.76 8.80
CA LEU A 367 3.85 -13.75 8.22
C LEU A 367 3.03 -14.90 8.83
N PRO A 368 1.78 -14.67 9.26
CA PRO A 368 0.91 -15.74 9.72
C PRO A 368 0.73 -16.80 8.64
N ASP A 369 0.65 -18.07 9.06
CA ASP A 369 0.30 -19.14 8.14
C ASP A 369 -1.17 -19.01 7.72
N PHE A 370 -1.37 -18.66 6.46
CA PHE A 370 -2.67 -18.53 5.79
C PHE A 370 -3.03 -19.76 4.94
N THR A 371 -2.20 -20.82 4.93
CA THR A 371 -2.41 -21.99 4.05
C THR A 371 -3.73 -22.70 4.30
N SER A 372 -4.22 -22.74 5.54
CA SER A 372 -5.53 -23.34 5.87
C SER A 372 -6.73 -22.46 5.51
N MET A 373 -6.51 -21.19 5.16
CA MET A 373 -7.55 -20.23 4.80
C MET A 373 -7.65 -20.00 3.29
N SER A 374 -6.78 -20.63 2.48
CA SER A 374 -6.77 -20.44 1.03
C SER A 374 -8.00 -21.01 0.31
N ASP A 375 -8.82 -21.80 1.00
CA ASP A 375 -9.87 -22.63 0.41
C ASP A 375 -11.29 -22.23 0.83
N VAL A 376 -11.46 -21.18 1.65
CA VAL A 376 -12.78 -20.73 2.12
C VAL A 376 -13.34 -19.66 1.16
N ASP A 377 -14.40 -20.03 0.45
CA ASP A 377 -15.35 -19.17 -0.29
C ASP A 377 -14.77 -18.11 -1.25
N GLY A 378 -14.30 -18.58 -2.40
CA GLY A 378 -14.71 -17.98 -3.67
C GLY A 378 -14.04 -16.70 -4.19
N ILE A 379 -13.03 -16.10 -3.52
CA ILE A 379 -12.20 -15.02 -4.12
C ILE A 379 -10.73 -15.10 -3.67
N GLN A 380 -9.85 -15.48 -4.62
CA GLN A 380 -8.45 -15.06 -4.77
C GLN A 380 -7.43 -15.12 -3.60
N PRO A 381 -7.50 -16.00 -2.57
CA PRO A 381 -6.61 -15.87 -1.41
C PRO A 381 -5.14 -16.12 -1.75
N ARG A 382 -4.85 -17.03 -2.69
CA ARG A 382 -3.47 -17.47 -2.98
C ARG A 382 -2.57 -16.37 -3.55
N SER A 383 -3.08 -15.56 -4.48
CA SER A 383 -2.30 -14.47 -5.07
C SER A 383 -2.06 -13.33 -4.07
N ILE A 384 -3.04 -13.07 -3.19
CA ILE A 384 -2.95 -12.10 -2.10
C ILE A 384 -1.90 -12.58 -1.08
N VAL A 385 -1.97 -13.83 -0.64
CA VAL A 385 -0.97 -14.42 0.27
C VAL A 385 0.43 -14.34 -0.34
N LYS A 386 0.59 -14.72 -1.61
CA LYS A 386 1.88 -14.62 -2.33
C LYS A 386 2.43 -13.19 -2.38
N TYR A 387 1.56 -12.19 -2.49
CA TYR A 387 1.98 -10.79 -2.42
C TYR A 387 2.50 -10.43 -1.02
N LEU A 388 1.77 -10.84 0.02
CA LEU A 388 2.12 -10.58 1.43
C LEU A 388 3.40 -11.28 1.89
N GLU A 389 3.80 -12.40 1.26
CA GLU A 389 5.06 -13.12 1.55
C GLU A 389 6.32 -12.27 1.34
N SER A 390 6.25 -11.20 0.55
CA SER A 390 7.39 -10.34 0.23
C SER A 390 7.11 -8.85 0.38
N SER A 391 5.90 -8.50 0.82
CA SER A 391 5.42 -7.11 0.88
C SER A 391 4.73 -6.82 2.21
N ARG A 392 4.62 -5.54 2.52
CA ARG A 392 3.85 -5.03 3.64
C ARG A 392 2.84 -4.01 3.16
N ILE A 393 1.66 -4.03 3.75
CA ILE A 393 0.61 -3.02 3.56
C ILE A 393 0.38 -2.34 4.92
N ASN A 394 0.22 -1.03 4.90
CA ASN A 394 -0.17 -0.24 6.06
C ASN A 394 -1.36 0.63 5.72
N VAL A 395 -2.41 0.61 6.55
CA VAL A 395 -3.62 1.42 6.34
C VAL A 395 -3.69 2.43 7.47
N ASN A 396 -3.49 3.72 7.16
CA ASN A 396 -3.60 4.81 8.12
C ASN A 396 -4.93 5.52 7.94
N ILE A 397 -5.82 5.39 8.92
CA ILE A 397 -7.20 5.90 8.89
C ILE A 397 -7.28 7.10 9.83
N ARG A 398 -7.95 8.17 9.37
CA ARG A 398 -7.94 9.49 9.98
C ARG A 398 -9.34 10.09 9.97
N GLN A 399 -9.62 10.87 11.00
CA GLN A 399 -10.68 11.87 10.99
C GLN A 399 -10.03 13.20 10.61
N VAL A 400 -10.53 13.85 9.57
CA VAL A 400 -9.94 15.06 9.00
C VAL A 400 -10.51 16.32 9.66
N HIS A 401 -11.79 16.29 10.04
CA HIS A 401 -12.55 17.43 10.60
C HIS A 401 -12.97 17.27 12.05
#